data_AF-A0A2R6AJM2-F1
#
_entry.id   AF-A0A2R6AJM2-F1
#
_cell.length_a   1.000
_cell.length_b   1.000
_cell.length_c   1.000
_cell.angle_alpha   90.00
_cell.angle_beta   90.00
_cell.angle_gamma   90.00
#
_symmetry.space_group_name_H-M   'P 1'
#
loop_
_entity.id
_entity.type
_entity.pdbx_description
1 polymer ?
#
loop_
_entity_poly.entity_id
_entity_poly.type
_entity_poly.pdbx_seq_one_letter_code
_entity_poly.pdbx_strand_id
1 'polypeptide(L)'
;MIHISKQMTVKGVQTRVYEYITNYLEKLGYEIVQKNEPFIVISRKKGQYLLNNASYELWLTIALAGESFVNVFLDYQLRKADEAKKSNNGHVMISNSNEILSEIEKQYEYLWTLLTKYYTD
;
A
#
# COMPACT_ATOMS: atom_id res chain seq x y z
N MET A 1 -2.57 -3.64 17.32
CA MET A 1 -1.97 -3.97 16.01
C MET A 1 -2.88 -3.36 14.96
N ILE A 2 -2.37 -2.46 14.10
CA ILE A 2 -3.20 -1.86 13.04
C ILE A 2 -3.12 -2.78 11.84
N HIS A 3 -4.28 -3.28 11.42
CA HIS A 3 -4.45 -4.15 10.27
C HIS A 3 -5.74 -3.73 9.57
N ILE A 4 -5.65 -3.38 8.29
CA ILE A 4 -6.78 -2.91 7.49
C ILE A 4 -6.74 -3.63 6.15
N SER A 5 -7.86 -4.22 5.78
CA SER A 5 -8.04 -4.78 4.45
C SER A 5 -9.05 -3.95 3.67
N LYS A 6 -8.76 -3.74 2.39
CA LYS A 6 -9.62 -3.04 1.44
C LYS A 6 -9.73 -3.89 0.18
N GLN A 7 -10.83 -3.73 -0.53
CA GLN A 7 -11.04 -4.41 -1.79
C GLN A 7 -11.74 -3.49 -2.76
N MET A 8 -11.43 -3.67 -4.04
CA MET A 8 -12.07 -2.94 -5.11
C MET A 8 -12.14 -3.80 -6.37
N THR A 9 -13.14 -3.58 -7.22
CA THR A 9 -13.25 -4.27 -8.52
C THR A 9 -13.16 -3.24 -9.63
N VAL A 10 -12.22 -3.44 -10.55
CA VAL A 10 -11.98 -2.51 -11.66
C VAL A 10 -12.11 -3.24 -12.98
N LYS A 11 -12.74 -2.62 -13.97
CA LYS A 11 -12.73 -3.14 -15.34
C LYS A 11 -11.30 -3.04 -15.88
N GLY A 12 -10.81 -4.03 -16.60
CA GLY A 12 -9.48 -3.97 -17.20
C GLY A 12 -8.79 -5.32 -17.29
N VAL A 13 -7.60 -5.32 -17.89
CA VAL A 13 -6.76 -6.51 -18.03
C VAL A 13 -5.85 -6.64 -16.80
N GLN A 14 -5.85 -7.80 -16.17
CA GLN A 14 -5.11 -8.06 -14.92
C GLN A 14 -3.65 -7.63 -14.94
N THR A 15 -2.92 -7.89 -16.02
CA THR A 15 -1.50 -7.50 -16.19
C THR A 15 -1.30 -6.00 -16.14
N ARG A 16 -2.14 -5.23 -16.85
CA ARG A 16 -2.04 -3.78 -16.85
C ARG A 16 -2.45 -3.18 -15.51
N VAL A 17 -3.49 -3.72 -14.86
CA VAL A 17 -3.88 -3.31 -13.50
C VAL A 17 -2.73 -3.52 -12.53
N TYR A 18 -2.03 -4.66 -12.63
CA TYR A 18 -0.84 -4.96 -11.84
C TYR A 18 0.27 -3.92 -12.05
N GLU A 19 0.63 -3.62 -13.31
CA GLU A 19 1.65 -2.62 -13.64
C GLU A 19 1.32 -1.22 -13.10
N TYR A 20 0.06 -0.79 -13.23
CA TYR A 20 -0.38 0.50 -12.67
C TYR A 20 -0.23 0.54 -11.15
N ILE A 21 -0.62 -0.54 -10.47
CA ILE A 21 -0.50 -0.65 -9.01
C ILE A 21 0.98 -0.61 -8.61
N THR A 22 1.86 -1.39 -9.23
CA THR A 22 3.28 -1.40 -8.86
C THR A 22 3.93 -0.04 -9.10
N ASN A 23 3.63 0.62 -10.21
CA ASN A 23 4.12 1.97 -10.50
C ASN A 23 3.59 3.00 -9.50
N TYR A 24 2.33 2.86 -9.05
CA TYR A 24 1.75 3.71 -8.02
C TYR A 24 2.45 3.52 -6.67
N LEU A 25 2.71 2.29 -6.26
CA LEU A 25 3.42 1.97 -5.02
C LEU A 25 4.82 2.57 -4.99
N GLU A 26 5.59 2.44 -6.08
CA GLU A 26 6.92 3.03 -6.19
C GLU A 26 6.88 4.55 -6.08
N LYS A 27 5.92 5.22 -6.74
CA LYS A 27 5.71 6.69 -6.63
C LYS A 27 5.33 7.13 -5.22
N LEU A 28 4.61 6.29 -4.48
CA LEU A 28 4.31 6.52 -3.06
C LEU A 28 5.51 6.24 -2.15
N GLY A 29 6.62 5.74 -2.67
CA GLY A 29 7.82 5.40 -1.91
C GLY A 29 7.74 4.04 -1.20
N TYR A 30 6.86 3.14 -1.63
CA TYR A 30 6.91 1.74 -1.21
C TYR A 30 8.05 1.02 -1.93
N GLU A 31 8.83 0.25 -1.17
CA GLU A 31 9.79 -0.72 -1.68
C GLU A 31 9.06 -2.04 -1.94
N ILE A 32 9.13 -2.55 -3.17
CA ILE A 32 8.62 -3.88 -3.49
C ILE A 32 9.59 -4.92 -2.90
N VAL A 33 9.12 -5.66 -1.91
CA VAL A 33 9.92 -6.69 -1.20
C VAL A 33 9.84 -8.01 -1.93
N GLN A 34 8.68 -8.31 -2.52
CA GLN A 34 8.45 -9.58 -3.18
C GLN A 34 7.39 -9.46 -4.27
N LYS A 35 7.62 -10.15 -5.39
CA LYS A 35 6.61 -10.43 -6.41
C LYS A 35 6.40 -11.94 -6.38
N ASN A 36 5.32 -12.39 -5.76
CA ASN A 36 4.99 -13.80 -5.61
C ASN A 36 3.94 -14.19 -6.63
N GLU A 37 4.13 -15.31 -7.33
CA GLU A 37 3.13 -15.86 -8.26
C GLU A 37 2.65 -14.80 -9.30
N PRO A 38 1.81 -15.13 -10.28
CA PRO A 38 1.24 -14.06 -11.10
C PRO A 38 0.35 -13.15 -10.22
N PHE A 39 0.69 -11.86 -10.18
CA PHE A 39 -0.12 -10.75 -9.66
C PHE A 39 -0.30 -10.62 -8.14
N ILE A 40 0.64 -11.13 -7.33
CA ILE A 40 0.76 -10.72 -5.92
C ILE A 40 2.00 -9.85 -5.75
N VAL A 41 1.86 -8.74 -5.04
CA VAL A 41 2.98 -7.88 -4.65
C VAL A 41 2.97 -7.64 -3.15
N ILE A 42 4.12 -7.84 -2.52
CA ILE A 42 4.36 -7.50 -1.13
C ILE A 42 5.31 -6.32 -1.13
N SER A 43 4.89 -5.25 -0.48
CA SER A 43 5.63 -4.00 -0.43
C SER A 43 5.66 -3.44 0.98
N ARG A 44 6.63 -2.57 1.24
CA ARG A 44 6.74 -1.88 2.54
C ARG A 44 7.19 -0.45 2.35
N LYS A 45 6.78 0.40 3.27
CA LYS A 45 7.25 1.77 3.38
C LYS A 45 8.03 1.92 4.69
N LYS A 46 9.36 1.99 4.58
CA LYS A 46 10.28 2.04 5.72
C LYS A 46 10.22 3.38 6.42
N GLY A 47 10.37 3.36 7.75
CA GLY A 47 10.78 4.52 8.53
C GLY A 47 9.85 5.73 8.44
N GLN A 48 8.59 5.57 8.07
CA GLN A 48 7.68 6.72 8.05
C GLN A 48 7.12 7.05 9.41
N TYR A 49 7.01 6.10 10.32
CA TYR A 49 6.03 6.23 11.40
C TYR A 49 6.69 6.05 12.76
N LEU A 50 6.65 7.10 13.58
CA LEU A 50 7.06 7.06 14.98
C LEU A 50 5.82 7.15 15.87
N LEU A 51 5.60 6.10 16.68
CA LEU A 51 4.52 6.05 17.67
C LEU A 51 5.15 5.65 19.01
N ASN A 52 5.00 6.51 20.03
CA ASN A 52 5.55 6.29 21.38
C ASN A 52 7.05 5.92 21.38
N ASN A 53 7.88 6.63 20.60
CA ASN A 53 9.32 6.39 20.41
C ASN A 53 9.69 5.03 19.80
N ALA A 54 8.72 4.28 19.28
CA ALA A 54 8.96 3.09 18.47
C ALA A 54 8.75 3.42 16.99
N SER A 55 9.64 2.89 16.15
CA SER A 55 9.53 3.01 14.69
C SER A 55 8.67 1.88 14.13
N TYR A 56 7.85 2.23 13.14
CA TYR A 56 6.97 1.33 12.45
C TYR A 56 7.11 1.46 10.93
N GLU A 57 6.89 0.34 10.26
CA GLU A 57 6.80 0.23 8.81
C GLU A 57 5.35 -0.09 8.43
N LEU A 58 4.88 0.53 7.36
CA LEU A 58 3.61 0.17 6.74
C LEU A 58 3.86 -0.85 5.65
N TRP A 59 3.39 -2.07 5.89
CA TRP A 59 3.43 -3.16 4.93
C TRP A 59 2.12 -3.20 4.16
N LEU A 60 2.20 -3.46 2.87
CA LEU A 60 1.06 -3.57 1.98
C LEU A 60 1.24 -4.79 1.09
N THR A 61 0.33 -5.75 1.24
CA THR A 61 0.18 -6.87 0.32
C THR A 61 -0.97 -6.57 -0.63
N ILE A 62 -0.77 -6.77 -1.93
CA ILE A 62 -1.81 -6.64 -2.93
C ILE A 62 -1.91 -7.94 -3.71
N ALA A 63 -3.13 -8.44 -3.88
CA ALA A 63 -3.44 -9.60 -4.72
C ALA A 63 -4.51 -9.24 -5.74
N LEU A 64 -4.32 -9.66 -6.99
CA LEU A 64 -5.27 -9.42 -8.07
C LEU A 64 -5.88 -10.74 -8.54
N ALA A 65 -7.18 -10.74 -8.86
CA ALA A 65 -7.86 -11.88 -9.45
C ALA A 65 -8.93 -11.45 -10.46
N GLY A 66 -9.09 -12.21 -11.55
CA GLY A 66 -10.08 -11.95 -12.60
C GLY A 66 -9.47 -11.47 -13.92
N GLU A 67 -10.23 -11.58 -15.01
CA GLU A 67 -9.72 -11.36 -16.38
C GLU A 67 -10.17 -10.00 -16.96
N SER A 68 -11.49 -9.78 -17.06
CA SER A 68 -12.09 -8.55 -17.60
C SER A 68 -12.54 -7.56 -16.53
N PHE A 69 -12.79 -8.10 -15.33
CA PHE A 69 -13.04 -7.37 -14.10
C PHE A 69 -12.08 -7.92 -13.06
N VAL A 70 -11.17 -7.07 -12.63
CA VAL A 70 -10.07 -7.43 -11.74
C VAL A 70 -10.44 -7.01 -10.33
N ASN A 71 -10.56 -7.99 -9.44
CA ASN A 71 -10.64 -7.78 -8.01
C ASN A 71 -9.23 -7.49 -7.50
N VAL A 72 -9.07 -6.34 -6.85
CA VAL A 72 -7.83 -5.91 -6.21
C VAL A 72 -8.04 -5.96 -4.71
N PHE A 73 -7.34 -6.86 -4.04
CA PHE A 73 -7.31 -6.98 -2.58
C PHE A 73 -6.08 -6.27 -2.06
N LEU A 74 -6.25 -5.38 -1.07
CA LEU A 74 -5.18 -4.64 -0.42
C LEU A 74 -5.19 -4.95 1.07
N ASP A 75 -4.05 -5.38 1.59
CA ASP A 75 -3.88 -5.73 3.00
C ASP A 75 -2.75 -4.90 3.63
N TYR A 76 -3.15 -3.91 4.42
CA TYR A 76 -2.25 -2.99 5.11
C TYR A 76 -1.97 -3.47 6.53
N GLN A 77 -0.70 -3.54 6.90
CA GLN A 77 -0.26 -3.94 8.23
C GLN A 77 0.79 -2.98 8.76
N LEU A 78 0.55 -2.41 9.95
CA LEU A 78 1.58 -1.66 10.65
C LEU A 78 2.43 -2.63 11.47
N ARG A 79 3.72 -2.74 11.12
CA ARG A 79 4.67 -3.63 11.79
C ARG A 79 5.74 -2.80 12.50
N LYS A 80 6.15 -3.24 13.68
CA LYS A 80 7.28 -2.61 14.38
C LYS A 80 8.54 -2.84 13.54
N ALA A 81 9.34 -1.80 13.33
CA ALA A 81 10.61 -1.93 12.63
C ALA A 81 11.62 -2.65 13.54
N ASP A 82 12.40 -3.58 12.98
CA ASP A 82 13.39 -4.36 13.74
C ASP A 82 14.61 -3.53 14.18
N GLU A 83 14.85 -2.37 13.57
CA GLU A 83 15.96 -1.48 13.95
C GLU A 83 15.47 -0.06 14.19
N ALA A 84 15.73 0.45 15.40
CA ALA A 84 15.77 1.87 15.67
C ALA A 84 16.96 2.50 14.95
N LYS A 85 16.91 2.62 13.61
CA LYS A 85 17.78 3.56 12.91
C LYS A 85 17.33 4.95 13.33
N LYS A 86 18.02 5.50 14.34
CA LYS A 86 18.03 6.93 14.69
C LYS A 86 18.50 7.72 13.47
N SER A 87 17.64 7.89 12.48
CA SER A 87 17.82 8.86 11.41
C SER A 87 16.88 10.01 11.69
N ASN A 88 17.40 11.10 12.26
CA ASN A 88 16.61 12.30 12.55
C ASN A 88 16.07 13.03 11.31
N ASN A 89 16.25 12.49 10.11
CA ASN A 89 15.85 13.15 8.87
C ASN A 89 14.87 12.26 8.09
N GLY A 90 13.56 12.52 8.24
CA GLY A 90 12.51 11.99 7.36
C GLY A 90 11.36 11.19 7.99
N HIS A 91 11.36 11.00 9.32
CA HIS A 91 10.23 10.34 10.00
C HIS A 91 9.00 11.26 10.03
N VAL A 92 7.84 10.75 9.63
CA VAL A 92 6.53 11.36 9.90
C VAL A 92 6.18 11.01 11.35
N MET A 93 6.24 12.02 12.20
CA MET A 93 5.71 11.89 13.56
C MET A 93 4.21 11.66 13.47
N ILE A 94 3.74 10.58 14.08
CA ILE A 94 2.31 10.30 14.18
C ILE A 94 1.88 10.46 15.60
N SER A 95 0.88 11.30 15.82
CA SER A 95 0.37 11.58 17.15
C SER A 95 -0.54 10.46 17.65
N ASN A 96 -1.20 9.74 16.74
CA ASN A 96 -2.13 8.66 17.05
C ASN A 96 -2.34 7.71 15.86
N SER A 97 -3.00 6.58 16.11
CA SER A 97 -3.33 5.58 15.09
C SER A 97 -4.26 6.07 13.99
N ASN A 98 -5.10 7.08 14.24
CA ASN A 98 -6.10 7.57 13.29
C ASN A 98 -5.49 8.31 12.10
N GLU A 99 -4.32 8.93 12.29
CA GLU A 99 -3.56 9.54 11.21
C GLU A 99 -3.08 8.49 10.18
N ILE A 100 -2.68 7.30 10.64
CA ILE A 100 -2.35 6.17 9.74
C ILE A 100 -3.60 5.70 8.99
N LEU A 101 -4.74 5.58 9.69
CA LEU A 101 -6.00 5.20 9.04
C LEU A 101 -6.36 6.19 7.93
N SER A 102 -6.28 7.49 8.21
CA SER A 102 -6.57 8.55 7.23
C SER A 102 -5.63 8.50 6.02
N GLU A 103 -4.35 8.23 6.25
CA GLU A 103 -3.38 8.07 5.15
C GLU A 103 -3.68 6.85 4.29
N ILE A 104 -4.05 5.71 4.90
CA ILE A 104 -4.46 4.50 4.18
C ILE A 104 -5.72 4.76 3.35
N GLU A 105 -6.72 5.45 3.91
CA GLU A 105 -7.93 5.82 3.16
C GLU A 105 -7.61 6.72 1.96
N LYS A 106 -6.74 7.72 2.13
CA LYS A 106 -6.32 8.58 1.01
C LYS A 106 -5.62 7.81 -0.10
N GLN A 107 -4.72 6.88 0.26
CA GLN A 107 -4.02 6.04 -0.72
C GLN A 107 -5.02 5.13 -1.45
N TYR A 108 -5.96 4.53 -0.73
CA TYR A 108 -7.02 3.70 -1.31
C TYR A 108 -7.91 4.48 -2.29
N GLU A 109 -8.43 5.64 -1.88
CA GLU A 109 -9.31 6.47 -2.72
C GLU A 109 -8.60 7.00 -3.97
N TYR A 110 -7.33 7.38 -3.84
CA TYR A 110 -6.53 7.81 -4.99
C TYR A 110 -6.29 6.65 -5.96
N LEU A 111 -5.92 5.47 -5.45
CA LEU A 111 -5.72 4.30 -6.30
C LEU A 111 -7.03 3.88 -6.99
N TRP A 112 -8.15 3.91 -6.27
CA TRP A 112 -9.47 3.65 -6.85
C TRP A 112 -9.79 4.61 -7.99
N THR A 113 -9.59 5.92 -7.77
CA THR A 113 -9.77 6.95 -8.80
C THR A 113 -8.85 6.72 -10.00
N LEU A 114 -7.59 6.36 -9.75
CA LEU A 114 -6.62 6.04 -10.80
C LEU A 114 -7.11 4.84 -11.63
N LEU A 115 -7.40 3.70 -10.99
CA LEU A 115 -7.75 2.49 -11.70
C LEU A 115 -9.13 2.57 -12.38
N THR A 116 -10.05 3.39 -11.90
CA THR A 116 -11.36 3.58 -12.55
C THR A 116 -11.31 4.56 -13.72
N LYS A 117 -10.48 5.61 -13.64
CA LYS A 117 -10.36 6.62 -14.71
C LYS A 117 -9.65 6.12 -15.97
N TYR A 118 -8.69 5.20 -15.83
CA TYR A 118 -7.89 4.70 -16.97
C TYR A 118 -8.52 3.49 -17.69
N TYR A 119 -9.70 3.00 -17.27
CA TYR A 119 -10.37 1.83 -17.86
C TYR A 119 -11.85 2.06 -18.25
N THR A 120 -12.26 3.32 -18.40
CA THR A 120 -13.60 3.67 -18.90
C THR A 120 -13.75 3.65 -20.42
N ASP A 121 -12.68 3.37 -21.18
CA ASP A 121 -12.73 3.31 -22.65
C ASP A 121 -12.52 1.87 -23.15
#